data_AF-A0AAI8YL66-F1
#
_entry.id   AF-A0AAI8YL66-F1
#
_cell.length_a   1.000
_cell.length_b   1.000
_cell.length_c   1.000
_cell.angle_alpha   90.00
_cell.angle_beta   90.00
_cell.angle_gamma   90.00
#
_symmetry.space_group_name_H-M   'P 1'
#
loop_
_entity.id
_entity.type
_entity.pdbx_description
1 polymer ?
#
loop_
_entity_poly.entity_id
_entity_poly.type
_entity_poly.pdbx_seq_one_letter_code
_entity_poly.pdbx_strand_id
1 'polypeptide(L)'
;MATTEAAAAAAAAVRHATKELHGIVVSAGLMDKTVKVRLGGQRWEDRVQKWFKQPRFKLVHDPRNSVRKGDIIAIAGSWREAQHVRHVVKHIIAPHGEPIDERPPVPTIHERIEERAAKRAAKDVRRALRREVDSTVTASARLALEARKALVRMGARPKAVPRNPDTSLDDVD
;
A
#
# COMPACT_ATOMS: atom_id res chain seq x y z
N MET A 1 5.57 5.98 -32.51
CA MET A 1 6.41 6.12 -31.31
C MET A 1 5.73 5.66 -30.00
N ALA A 2 4.42 5.36 -29.98
CA ALA A 2 3.74 4.85 -28.77
C ALA A 2 4.03 3.36 -28.43
N THR A 3 4.59 2.59 -29.36
CA THR A 3 4.84 1.15 -29.18
C THR A 3 6.04 0.85 -28.30
N THR A 4 6.99 1.78 -28.17
CA THR A 4 8.26 1.57 -27.43
C THR A 4 8.12 1.82 -25.94
N GLU A 5 7.32 2.80 -25.50
CA GLU A 5 7.07 3.04 -24.06
C GLU A 5 6.20 1.94 -23.44
N ALA A 6 5.14 1.51 -24.13
CA ALA A 6 4.32 0.38 -23.71
C ALA A 6 5.15 -0.92 -23.61
N ALA A 7 6.05 -1.15 -24.56
CA ALA A 7 6.98 -2.28 -24.53
C ALA A 7 8.01 -2.17 -23.39
N ALA A 8 8.52 -0.97 -23.08
CA ALA A 8 9.45 -0.75 -21.97
C ALA A 8 8.78 -0.91 -20.60
N ALA A 9 7.55 -0.41 -20.43
CA ALA A 9 6.74 -0.63 -19.24
C ALA A 9 6.39 -2.11 -19.06
N ALA A 10 6.05 -2.80 -20.15
CA ALA A 10 5.84 -4.25 -20.14
C ALA A 10 7.12 -5.02 -19.79
N ALA A 11 8.27 -4.64 -20.34
CA ALA A 11 9.56 -5.26 -20.03
C ALA A 11 9.98 -5.03 -18.56
N ALA A 12 9.72 -3.85 -17.99
CA ALA A 12 9.94 -3.59 -16.57
C ALA A 12 8.98 -4.42 -15.68
N ALA A 13 7.73 -4.62 -16.11
CA ALA A 13 6.78 -5.49 -15.43
C ALA A 13 7.20 -6.98 -15.47
N VAL A 14 7.72 -7.45 -16.62
CA VAL A 14 8.20 -8.83 -16.81
C VAL A 14 9.43 -9.15 -15.94
N ARG A 15 10.29 -8.18 -15.63
CA ARG A 15 11.42 -8.37 -14.69
C ARG A 15 10.98 -8.78 -13.28
N HIS A 16 9.70 -8.57 -12.93
CA HIS A 16 9.11 -9.01 -11.67
C HIS A 16 8.33 -10.34 -11.78
N ALA A 17 8.45 -11.08 -12.88
CA ALA A 17 7.83 -12.39 -13.06
C ALA A 17 8.40 -13.40 -12.06
N THR A 18 7.82 -13.43 -10.87
CA THR A 18 8.17 -14.40 -9.84
C THR A 18 7.62 -15.78 -10.16
N LYS A 19 8.25 -16.80 -9.58
CA LYS A 19 7.73 -18.16 -9.54
C LYS A 19 6.26 -18.15 -9.08
N GLU A 20 5.43 -18.81 -9.88
CA GLU A 20 4.04 -19.07 -9.54
C GLU A 20 3.96 -20.18 -8.49
N LEU A 21 3.14 -19.97 -7.47
CA LEU A 21 2.87 -20.96 -6.44
C LEU A 21 1.38 -21.23 -6.42
N HIS A 22 1.01 -22.50 -6.28
CA HIS A 22 -0.39 -22.91 -6.16
C HIS A 22 -0.72 -23.20 -4.71
N GLY A 23 -1.91 -22.78 -4.30
CA GLY A 23 -2.36 -22.93 -2.92
C GLY A 23 -3.86 -22.96 -2.79
N ILE A 24 -4.31 -23.40 -1.62
CA ILE A 24 -5.73 -23.49 -1.27
C ILE A 24 -6.03 -22.38 -0.26
N VAL A 25 -7.13 -21.67 -0.47
CA VAL A 25 -7.56 -20.60 0.44
C VAL A 25 -8.22 -21.22 1.68
N VAL A 26 -7.67 -20.92 2.85
CA VAL A 26 -8.12 -21.46 4.14
C VAL A 26 -9.11 -20.53 4.83
N SER A 27 -8.88 -19.22 4.74
CA SER A 27 -9.78 -18.19 5.27
C SER A 27 -9.80 -16.97 4.36
N ALA A 28 -11.01 -16.50 4.07
CA ALA A 28 -11.31 -15.29 3.29
C ALA A 28 -12.39 -14.49 4.04
N GLY A 29 -12.46 -13.17 3.82
CA GLY A 29 -13.48 -12.29 4.41
C GLY A 29 -13.22 -11.80 5.84
N LEU A 30 -12.19 -12.31 6.53
CA LEU A 30 -11.82 -11.82 7.88
C LEU A 30 -10.98 -10.54 7.84
N MET A 31 -10.22 -10.34 6.76
CA MET A 31 -9.40 -9.16 6.53
C MET A 31 -9.72 -8.61 5.15
N ASP A 32 -9.84 -7.29 5.02
CA ASP A 32 -10.08 -6.69 3.72
C ASP A 32 -8.88 -6.92 2.79
N LYS A 33 -9.16 -7.27 1.53
CA LYS A 33 -8.19 -7.48 0.45
C LYS A 33 -7.05 -8.43 0.78
N THR A 34 -7.26 -9.32 1.75
CA THR A 34 -6.22 -10.23 2.22
C THR A 34 -6.81 -11.58 2.57
N VAL A 35 -6.21 -12.64 2.03
CA VAL A 35 -6.62 -14.02 2.27
C VAL A 35 -5.47 -14.84 2.87
N LYS A 36 -5.81 -15.87 3.65
CA LYS A 36 -4.85 -16.83 4.18
C LYS A 36 -4.82 -18.06 3.29
N VAL A 37 -3.65 -18.37 2.74
CA VAL A 37 -3.47 -19.42 1.73
C VAL A 37 -2.52 -20.49 2.28
N ARG A 38 -2.91 -21.75 2.13
CA ARG A 38 -2.09 -22.93 2.42
C ARG A 38 -1.33 -23.32 1.16
N LEU A 39 -0.01 -23.28 1.26
CA LEU A 39 0.92 -23.74 0.24
C LEU A 39 1.44 -25.13 0.58
N GLY A 40 1.77 -25.88 -0.48
CA GLY A 40 2.54 -27.10 -0.36
C GLY A 40 3.94 -26.81 0.18
N GLY A 41 4.46 -27.73 0.98
CA GLY A 41 5.82 -27.70 1.48
C GLY A 41 6.23 -29.09 1.93
N GLN A 42 7.51 -29.37 1.79
CA GLN A 42 8.11 -30.61 2.26
C GLN A 42 9.36 -30.26 3.06
N ARG A 43 9.61 -31.02 4.11
CA ARG A 43 10.80 -30.94 4.93
C ARG A 43 11.49 -32.30 4.88
N TRP A 44 12.76 -32.29 4.56
CA TRP A 44 13.62 -33.46 4.70
C TRP A 44 14.02 -33.60 6.17
N GLU A 45 13.89 -34.81 6.71
CA GLU A 45 14.38 -35.16 8.04
C GLU A 45 15.63 -36.02 7.89
N ASP A 46 16.80 -35.48 8.23
CA ASP A 46 18.08 -36.18 8.03
C ASP A 46 18.18 -37.47 8.85
N ARG A 47 17.60 -37.48 10.06
CA ARG A 47 17.65 -38.66 10.94
C ARG A 47 16.91 -39.87 10.38
N VAL A 48 15.79 -39.62 9.68
CA VAL A 48 14.93 -40.67 9.12
C VAL A 48 15.16 -40.82 7.61
N GLN A 49 15.89 -39.90 6.99
CA GLN A 49 16.14 -39.80 5.56
C GLN A 49 14.85 -39.85 4.74
N LYS A 50 13.84 -39.07 5.16
CA LYS A 50 12.52 -39.05 4.52
C LYS A 50 11.96 -37.63 4.41
N TRP A 51 11.23 -37.40 3.33
CA TRP A 51 10.42 -36.19 3.13
C TRP A 51 9.10 -36.27 3.90
N PHE A 52 8.86 -35.27 4.74
CA PHE A 52 7.61 -35.07 5.45
C PHE A 52 6.84 -33.88 4.87
N LYS A 53 5.52 -34.01 4.81
CA LYS A 53 4.63 -32.91 4.37
C LYS A 53 4.61 -31.83 5.45
N GLN A 54 5.07 -30.63 5.11
CA GLN A 54 5.03 -29.47 6.00
C GLN A 54 4.30 -28.32 5.29
N PRO A 55 2.97 -28.18 5.47
CA PRO A 55 2.22 -27.10 4.84
C PRO A 55 2.66 -25.74 5.38
N ARG A 56 2.75 -24.75 4.51
CA ARG A 56 3.12 -23.37 4.88
C ARG A 56 1.93 -22.44 4.64
N PHE A 57 1.69 -21.53 5.57
CA PHE A 57 0.63 -20.52 5.42
C PHE A 57 1.23 -19.18 5.03
N LYS A 58 0.57 -18.48 4.11
CA LYS A 58 0.95 -17.12 3.69
C LYS A 58 -0.28 -16.23 3.63
N LEU A 59 -0.07 -14.96 3.96
CA LEU A 59 -1.03 -13.90 3.70
C LEU A 59 -0.81 -13.37 2.28
N VAL A 60 -1.90 -13.31 1.53
CA VAL A 60 -1.90 -13.00 0.10
C VAL A 60 -2.87 -11.85 -0.14
N HIS A 61 -2.42 -10.85 -0.89
CA HIS A 61 -3.23 -9.70 -1.28
C HIS A 61 -4.19 -10.06 -2.41
N ASP A 62 -5.47 -9.75 -2.23
CA ASP A 62 -6.55 -9.83 -3.21
C ASP A 62 -7.15 -8.44 -3.41
N PRO A 63 -6.77 -7.69 -4.48
CA PRO A 63 -7.16 -6.29 -4.63
C PRO A 63 -8.67 -6.02 -4.70
N ARG A 64 -9.46 -6.98 -5.22
CA ARG A 64 -10.89 -6.83 -5.51
C ARG A 64 -11.78 -7.79 -4.69
N ASN A 65 -11.24 -8.49 -3.69
CA ASN A 65 -11.98 -9.45 -2.85
C ASN A 65 -12.72 -10.53 -3.67
N SER A 66 -12.07 -11.01 -4.73
CA SER A 66 -12.61 -12.02 -5.65
C SER A 66 -12.61 -13.43 -5.07
N VAL A 67 -11.72 -13.71 -4.10
CA VAL A 67 -11.45 -15.06 -3.62
C VAL A 67 -12.34 -15.45 -2.45
N ARG A 68 -12.79 -16.71 -2.43
CA ARG A 68 -13.59 -17.32 -1.37
C ARG A 68 -12.81 -18.44 -0.68
N LYS A 69 -13.31 -18.87 0.49
CA LYS A 69 -12.73 -20.00 1.22
C LYS A 69 -12.88 -21.28 0.39
N GLY A 70 -11.80 -22.06 0.27
CA GLY A 70 -11.80 -23.32 -0.48
C GLY A 70 -11.28 -23.19 -1.91
N ASP A 71 -11.18 -21.98 -2.46
CA ASP A 71 -10.66 -21.77 -3.81
C ASP A 71 -9.21 -22.25 -3.95
N ILE A 72 -8.89 -22.80 -5.13
CA ILE A 72 -7.53 -23.10 -5.55
C ILE A 72 -7.05 -21.92 -6.40
N ILE A 73 -5.96 -21.30 -5.98
CA ILE A 73 -5.45 -20.08 -6.61
C ILE A 73 -3.98 -20.18 -6.97
N ALA A 74 -3.62 -19.47 -8.03
CA ALA A 74 -2.24 -19.15 -8.37
C ALA A 74 -1.83 -17.84 -7.71
N ILE A 75 -0.71 -17.85 -7.00
CA ILE A 75 -0.13 -16.67 -6.37
C ILE A 75 1.22 -16.34 -6.98
N ALA A 76 1.51 -15.06 -7.05
CA ALA A 76 2.81 -14.52 -7.39
C ALA A 76 3.50 -13.98 -6.12
N GLY A 77 4.81 -14.15 -6.03
CA GLY A 77 5.62 -13.58 -4.95
C GLY A 77 6.05 -12.14 -5.24
N SER A 78 6.97 -11.62 -4.42
CA SER A 78 7.61 -10.30 -4.57
C SER A 78 6.66 -9.08 -4.65
N TRP A 79 5.38 -9.25 -4.29
CA TRP A 79 4.44 -8.13 -4.19
C TRP A 79 4.25 -7.72 -2.74
N ARG A 80 5.03 -6.74 -2.29
CA ARG A 80 4.88 -6.20 -0.94
C ARG A 80 3.74 -5.18 -0.90
N GLU A 81 2.66 -5.52 -0.20
CA GLU A 81 1.55 -4.60 0.11
C GLU A 81 1.62 -4.15 1.57
N ALA A 82 1.90 -5.08 2.49
CA ALA A 82 2.06 -4.84 3.92
C ALA A 82 3.30 -5.56 4.47
N GLN A 83 3.52 -5.50 5.80
CA GLN A 83 4.68 -6.13 6.44
C GLN A 83 4.74 -7.65 6.22
N HIS A 84 3.61 -8.33 6.37
CA HIS A 84 3.47 -9.79 6.23
C HIS A 84 2.79 -10.22 4.91
N VAL A 85 2.27 -9.28 4.12
CA VAL A 85 1.61 -9.53 2.83
C VAL A 85 2.60 -9.27 1.70
N ARG A 86 3.20 -10.35 1.21
CA ARG A 86 4.28 -10.34 0.19
C ARG A 86 3.94 -11.09 -1.10
N HIS A 87 2.73 -11.60 -1.16
CA HIS A 87 2.22 -12.38 -2.27
C HIS A 87 0.91 -11.74 -2.74
N VAL A 88 0.59 -11.93 -4.00
CA VAL A 88 -0.63 -11.42 -4.61
C VAL A 88 -1.30 -12.52 -5.44
N VAL A 89 -2.63 -12.52 -5.49
CA VAL A 89 -3.39 -13.43 -6.34
C VAL A 89 -3.09 -13.12 -7.81
N LYS A 90 -2.77 -14.13 -8.62
CA LYS A 90 -2.56 -13.99 -10.07
C LYS A 90 -3.85 -14.29 -10.82
N HIS A 91 -4.38 -15.50 -10.63
CA HIS A 91 -5.67 -15.94 -11.15
C HIS A 91 -6.25 -17.06 -10.27
N ILE A 92 -7.55 -17.30 -10.38
CA ILE A 92 -8.24 -18.41 -9.72
C ILE A 92 -8.15 -19.61 -10.66
N ILE A 93 -7.66 -20.74 -10.15
CA ILE A 93 -7.51 -22.00 -10.93
C ILE A 93 -8.82 -22.77 -10.90
N ALA A 94 -9.35 -22.97 -9.69
CA ALA A 94 -10.63 -23.65 -9.49
C ALA A 94 -11.43 -22.88 -8.43
N PRO A 95 -12.57 -22.28 -8.81
CA PRO A 95 -13.47 -21.66 -7.85
C PRO A 95 -14.21 -22.72 -7.03
N HIS A 96 -14.47 -22.41 -5.77
CA HIS A 96 -15.31 -23.19 -4.88
C HIS A 96 -16.59 -22.39 -4.56
N GLY A 97 -17.76 -22.99 -4.80
CA GLY A 97 -19.06 -22.32 -4.65
C GLY A 97 -19.40 -21.50 -5.89
N GLU A 98 -19.54 -20.18 -5.73
CA GLU A 98 -19.91 -19.25 -6.82
C GLU A 98 -18.94 -19.34 -8.00
N PRO A 99 -19.41 -19.33 -9.26
CA PRO A 99 -18.56 -19.34 -10.45
C PRO A 99 -17.71 -18.07 -10.55
N ILE A 100 -16.70 -18.08 -11.42
CA ILE A 100 -15.77 -16.95 -11.58
C ILE A 100 -16.44 -15.69 -12.17
N ASP A 101 -17.50 -15.90 -12.95
CA ASP A 101 -18.20 -14.83 -13.67
C ASP A 101 -19.06 -13.93 -12.77
N GLU A 102 -19.55 -14.49 -11.66
CA GLU A 102 -20.35 -13.75 -10.66
C GLU A 102 -19.48 -12.93 -9.71
N ARG A 103 -18.15 -13.11 -9.77
CA ARG A 103 -17.20 -12.50 -8.84
C ARG A 103 -16.51 -11.30 -9.49
N PRO A 104 -16.02 -10.35 -8.69
CA PRO A 104 -15.16 -9.29 -9.21
C PRO A 104 -13.94 -9.89 -9.93
N PRO A 105 -13.57 -9.44 -11.14
CA PRO A 105 -12.45 -10.01 -11.87
C PRO A 105 -11.12 -9.65 -11.20
N VAL A 106 -10.15 -10.58 -11.11
CA VAL A 106 -8.82 -10.29 -10.54
C VAL A 106 -8.05 -9.35 -11.48
N PRO A 107 -7.49 -8.21 -11.02
CA PRO A 107 -6.78 -7.29 -11.90
C PRO A 107 -5.53 -7.92 -12.49
N THR A 108 -5.16 -7.57 -13.73
CA THR A 108 -3.90 -8.02 -14.33
C THR A 108 -2.67 -7.39 -13.64
N ILE A 109 -1.47 -7.90 -13.91
CA ILE A 109 -0.23 -7.32 -13.35
C ILE A 109 -0.03 -5.88 -13.83
N HIS A 110 -0.38 -5.58 -15.08
CA HIS A 110 -0.26 -4.25 -15.67
C HIS A 110 -1.18 -3.24 -14.99
N GLU A 111 -2.47 -3.57 -14.86
CA GLU A 111 -3.45 -2.75 -14.14
C GLU A 111 -2.97 -2.42 -12.71
N ARG A 112 -2.40 -3.40 -12.00
CA ARG A 112 -1.89 -3.18 -10.63
C ARG A 112 -0.70 -2.21 -10.59
N ILE A 113 0.19 -2.28 -11.58
CA ILE A 113 1.33 -1.38 -11.67
C ILE A 113 0.85 0.04 -11.98
N GLU A 114 -0.10 0.19 -12.89
CA GLU A 114 -0.73 1.46 -13.25
C GLU A 114 -1.45 2.09 -12.05
N GLU A 115 -2.29 1.32 -11.35
CA GLU A 115 -2.96 1.78 -10.13
C GLU A 115 -1.96 2.24 -9.06
N ARG A 116 -0.86 1.51 -8.91
CA ARG A 116 0.20 1.86 -7.95
C ARG A 116 0.98 3.09 -8.39
N ALA A 117 1.23 3.26 -9.69
CA ALA A 117 1.86 4.45 -10.25
C ALA A 117 0.97 5.69 -10.07
N ALA A 118 -0.33 5.56 -10.35
CA ALA A 118 -1.32 6.61 -10.14
C ALA A 118 -1.42 7.03 -8.66
N LYS A 119 -1.46 6.07 -7.72
CA LYS A 119 -1.46 6.34 -6.28
C LYS A 119 -0.19 7.09 -5.83
N ARG A 120 0.98 6.75 -6.40
CA ARG A 120 2.24 7.47 -6.12
C ARG A 120 2.20 8.88 -6.69
N ALA A 121 1.80 9.06 -7.95
CA ALA A 121 1.69 10.37 -8.58
C ALA A 121 0.75 11.30 -7.79
N ALA A 122 -0.43 10.82 -7.39
CA ALA A 122 -1.37 11.58 -6.57
C ALA A 122 -0.80 11.95 -5.18
N LYS A 123 0.03 11.09 -4.60
CA LYS A 123 0.73 11.38 -3.34
C LYS A 123 1.80 12.45 -3.53
N ASP A 124 2.53 12.40 -4.63
CA ASP A 124 3.62 13.34 -4.91
C ASP A 124 3.08 14.74 -5.23
N VAL A 125 1.98 14.85 -5.99
CA VAL A 125 1.25 16.11 -6.18
C VAL A 125 0.82 16.70 -4.85
N ARG A 126 0.20 15.89 -3.98
CA ARG A 126 -0.22 16.34 -2.64
C ARG A 126 0.96 16.80 -1.77
N ARG A 127 2.11 16.13 -1.88
CA ARG A 127 3.34 16.51 -1.15
C ARG A 127 3.94 17.80 -1.70
N ALA A 128 3.93 18.00 -3.02
CA ALA A 128 4.41 19.23 -3.63
C ALA A 128 3.58 20.43 -3.18
N LEU A 129 2.25 20.32 -3.24
CA LEU A 129 1.34 21.37 -2.77
C LEU A 129 1.55 21.70 -1.29
N ARG A 130 1.66 20.66 -0.43
CA ARG A 130 1.96 20.88 1.00
C ARG A 130 3.27 21.61 1.22
N ARG A 131 4.34 21.23 0.51
CA ARG A 131 5.64 21.90 0.61
C ARG A 131 5.59 23.36 0.18
N GLU A 132 4.80 23.70 -0.84
CA GLU A 132 4.61 25.07 -1.30
C GLU A 132 3.80 25.91 -0.30
N VAL A 133 2.74 25.34 0.27
CA VAL A 133 2.00 25.99 1.35
C VAL A 133 2.88 26.18 2.59
N ASP A 134 3.63 25.15 3.00
CA ASP A 134 4.54 25.25 4.14
C ASP A 134 5.67 26.28 3.89
N SER A 135 6.19 26.38 2.66
CA SER A 135 7.23 27.35 2.32
C SER A 135 6.69 28.79 2.32
N THR A 136 5.49 29.02 1.79
CA THR A 136 4.84 30.34 1.83
C THR A 136 4.49 30.77 3.25
N VAL A 137 3.96 29.86 4.08
CA VAL A 137 3.66 30.12 5.50
C VAL A 137 4.94 30.44 6.30
N THR A 138 6.01 29.69 6.08
CA THR A 138 7.29 29.94 6.77
C THR A 138 7.93 31.26 6.31
N ALA A 139 7.86 31.59 5.02
CA ALA A 139 8.32 32.87 4.49
C ALA A 139 7.52 34.05 5.06
N SER A 140 6.18 33.96 5.09
CA SER A 140 5.33 35.01 5.67
C SER A 140 5.58 35.19 7.17
N ALA A 141 5.77 34.10 7.91
CA ALA A 141 6.11 34.16 9.34
C ALA A 141 7.48 34.84 9.57
N ARG A 142 8.47 34.54 8.70
CA ARG A 142 9.78 35.19 8.75
C ARG A 142 9.69 36.69 8.47
N LEU A 143 8.97 37.08 7.41
CA LEU A 143 8.73 38.49 7.09
C LEU A 143 8.00 39.23 8.22
N ALA A 144 6.98 38.60 8.82
CA ALA A 144 6.27 39.16 9.98
C ALA A 144 7.20 39.35 11.20
N LEU A 145 8.10 38.40 11.45
CA LEU A 145 9.11 38.51 12.51
C LEU A 145 10.10 39.64 12.22
N GLU A 146 10.56 39.78 10.98
CA GLU A 146 11.47 40.86 10.56
C GLU A 146 10.79 42.24 10.67
N ALA A 147 9.54 42.37 10.23
CA ALA A 147 8.73 43.59 10.40
C ALA A 147 8.54 43.95 11.88
N ARG A 148 8.24 42.96 12.73
CA ARG A 148 8.13 43.15 14.19
C ARG A 148 9.46 43.62 14.79
N LYS A 149 10.59 43.04 14.39
CA LYS A 149 11.94 43.47 14.82
C LYS A 149 12.24 44.91 14.37
N ALA A 150 11.86 45.28 13.15
CA ALA A 150 12.06 46.62 12.62
C ALA A 150 11.27 47.68 13.41
N LEU A 151 9.99 47.42 13.73
CA LEU A 151 9.17 48.28 14.58
C LEU A 151 9.80 48.52 15.96
N VAL A 152 10.30 47.45 16.60
CA VAL A 152 11.00 47.55 17.88
C VAL A 152 12.24 48.44 17.78
N ARG A 153 13.03 48.32 16.70
CA ARG A 153 14.20 49.20 16.47
C ARG A 153 13.82 50.66 16.27
N MET A 154 12.68 50.94 15.63
CA MET A 154 12.15 52.29 15.44
C MET A 154 11.52 52.90 16.71
N GLY A 155 11.63 52.23 17.87
CA GLY A 155 11.12 52.73 19.15
C GLY A 155 9.62 52.47 19.37
N ALA A 156 8.94 51.80 18.45
CA ALA A 156 7.54 51.41 18.63
C ALA A 156 7.46 50.16 19.51
N ARG A 157 6.81 50.26 20.68
CA ARG A 157 6.53 49.10 21.53
C ARG A 157 5.39 48.29 20.89
N PRO A 158 5.62 47.04 20.44
CA PRO A 158 4.55 46.26 19.83
C PRO A 158 3.44 46.03 20.85
N LYS A 159 2.19 46.29 20.46
CA LYS A 159 1.00 46.01 21.28
C LYS A 159 1.05 44.54 21.69
N ALA A 160 0.93 44.23 22.98
CA ALA A 160 0.91 42.86 23.45
C ALA A 160 -0.24 42.12 22.74
N VAL A 161 0.07 40.98 22.12
CA VAL A 161 -0.98 40.10 21.59
C VAL A 161 -1.78 39.63 22.81
N PRO A 162 -3.11 39.86 22.86
CA PRO A 162 -3.91 39.36 23.95
C PRO A 162 -3.74 37.83 24.02
N ARG A 163 -3.48 37.31 25.22
CA ARG A 163 -3.50 35.87 25.47
C ARG A 163 -4.90 35.38 25.08
N ASN A 164 -4.98 34.44 24.16
CA ASN A 164 -6.27 33.91 23.68
C ASN A 164 -7.08 33.45 24.91
N PRO A 165 -8.30 33.95 25.14
CA PRO A 165 -9.09 33.62 26.32
C PRO A 165 -9.65 32.19 26.31
N ASP A 166 -9.53 31.48 25.18
CA ASP A 166 -10.26 30.23 24.94
C ASP A 166 -9.55 28.95 25.43
N THR A 167 -8.42 29.02 26.13
CA THR A 167 -7.94 27.86 26.90
C THR A 167 -8.61 27.89 28.28
N SER A 168 -9.82 27.34 28.34
CA SER A 168 -10.54 27.10 29.58
C SER A 168 -9.90 25.93 30.34
N LEU A 169 -10.02 25.90 31.68
CA LEU A 169 -9.47 24.82 32.49
C LEU A 169 -10.22 23.47 32.27
N ASP A 170 -11.36 23.51 31.58
CA ASP A 170 -12.27 22.39 31.34
C ASP A 170 -11.93 21.58 30.06
N ASP A 171 -10.95 22.02 29.26
CA ASP A 171 -10.50 21.33 28.03
C ASP A 171 -9.38 20.28 28.30
N VAL A 172 -9.09 20.00 29.57
CA VAL A 172 -8.11 19.01 30.03
C VAL A 172 -8.83 17.94 30.86
N ASP A 173 -9.47 17.00 30.16
CA ASP A 173 -9.92 15.70 30.68
C ASP A 173 -9.44 14.58 29.74
#